data_AF-A0A536SKG2-F1
#
_entry.id   AF-A0A536SKG2-F1
#
_cell.length_a   1.000
_cell.length_b   1.000
_cell.length_c   1.000
_cell.angle_alpha   90.00
_cell.angle_beta   90.00
_cell.angle_gamma   90.00
#
_symmetry.space_group_name_H-M   'P 1'
#
loop_
_entity.id
_entity.type
_entity.pdbx_description
1 polymer ?
#
loop_
_entity_poly.entity_id
_entity_poly.type
_entity_poly.pdbx_seq_one_letter_code
_entity_poly.pdbx_strand_id
1 'polypeptide(L)'
;MTTLVMFSGGLDSTAMLVKLLTQTEEALRVHHIRMANREERAEAEQAAVERIVAWCASRYRPFRYCESALDFRELEAIPIDYVCIAFVACQVAIDTPGCNRIAVAALAGDTDIENRSARQRRVFDTLYECYRARKLGEPRVEWLYPVYQASKRELADSLPSDLVALTWSCRRPVREAGQSRACGVCKACLARAGI
;
A
#
# COMPACT_ATOMS: atom_id res chain seq x y z
N MET A 1 -11.04 -4.79 -17.73
CA MET A 1 -9.63 -4.73 -17.28
C MET A 1 -9.63 -4.40 -15.80
N THR A 2 -8.75 -5.03 -15.02
CA THR A 2 -8.71 -4.86 -13.56
C THR A 2 -7.32 -4.42 -13.12
N THR A 3 -7.25 -3.37 -12.30
CA THR A 3 -6.03 -2.95 -11.63
C THR A 3 -6.07 -3.42 -10.17
N LEU A 4 -5.06 -4.20 -9.76
CA LEU A 4 -4.80 -4.51 -8.36
C LEU A 4 -4.11 -3.33 -7.68
N VAL A 5 -4.66 -2.83 -6.58
CA VAL A 5 -4.11 -1.73 -5.80
C VAL A 5 -3.57 -2.30 -4.49
N MET A 6 -2.26 -2.26 -4.30
CA MET A 6 -1.63 -2.66 -3.05
C MET A 6 -1.73 -1.50 -2.05
N PHE A 7 -2.66 -1.61 -1.10
CA PHE A 7 -3.09 -0.54 -0.22
C PHE A 7 -2.56 -0.72 1.21
N SER A 8 -1.84 0.29 1.73
CA SER A 8 -1.21 0.24 3.05
C SER A 8 -1.90 1.09 4.13
N GLY A 9 -2.90 1.91 3.77
CA GLY A 9 -3.51 2.85 4.73
C GLY A 9 -2.68 4.09 5.04
N GLY A 10 -1.48 4.23 4.46
CA GLY A 10 -0.68 5.45 4.52
C GLY A 10 -1.15 6.54 3.56
N LEU A 11 -0.58 7.74 3.69
CA LEU A 11 -0.91 8.89 2.84
C LEU A 11 -0.74 8.56 1.35
N ASP A 12 0.42 8.03 0.99
CA ASP A 12 0.78 7.82 -0.42
C ASP A 12 -0.13 6.79 -1.10
N SER A 13 -0.45 5.69 -0.42
CA SER A 13 -1.35 4.65 -0.95
C SER A 13 -2.81 5.09 -0.94
N THR A 14 -3.21 5.98 -0.03
CA THR A 14 -4.53 6.62 -0.03
C THR A 14 -4.68 7.59 -1.20
N ALA A 15 -3.68 8.45 -1.43
CA ALA A 15 -3.69 9.37 -2.57
C ALA A 15 -3.68 8.61 -3.91
N MET A 16 -2.89 7.53 -4.00
CA MET A 16 -2.91 6.62 -5.15
C MET A 16 -4.30 6.01 -5.37
N LEU A 17 -4.96 5.52 -4.32
CA LEU A 17 -6.29 4.94 -4.42
C LEU A 17 -7.30 5.97 -4.92
N VAL A 18 -7.33 7.17 -4.33
CA VAL A 18 -8.22 8.26 -4.75
C VAL A 18 -7.96 8.66 -6.20
N LYS A 19 -6.69 8.78 -6.60
CA LYS A 19 -6.31 9.06 -7.99
C LYS A 19 -6.87 8.02 -8.95
N LEU A 20 -6.71 6.73 -8.65
CA LEU A 20 -7.24 5.65 -9.49
C LEU A 20 -8.77 5.60 -9.50
N LEU A 21 -9.42 5.91 -8.37
CA LEU A 21 -10.89 5.95 -8.28
C LEU A 21 -11.50 7.09 -9.08
N THR A 22 -10.78 8.22 -9.21
CA THR A 22 -11.30 9.45 -9.82
C THR A 22 -10.84 9.68 -11.25
N GLN A 23 -9.70 9.11 -11.66
CA GLN A 23 -9.07 9.37 -12.95
C GLN A 23 -9.08 8.16 -13.90
N THR A 24 -9.59 7.01 -13.46
CA THR A 24 -9.73 5.82 -14.30
C THR A 24 -11.11 5.19 -14.13
N GLU A 25 -11.55 4.50 -15.17
CA GLU A 25 -12.83 3.76 -15.18
C GLU A 25 -12.64 2.25 -14.93
N GLU A 26 -11.38 1.78 -14.86
CA GLU A 26 -11.05 0.36 -14.71
C GLU A 26 -11.53 -0.23 -13.39
N ALA A 27 -11.92 -1.50 -13.37
CA ALA A 27 -12.25 -2.17 -12.12
C ALA A 27 -11.03 -2.17 -11.18
N LEU A 28 -11.24 -1.86 -9.91
CA LEU A 28 -10.17 -1.89 -8.90
C LEU A 28 -10.38 -3.06 -7.94
N ARG A 29 -9.31 -3.84 -7.74
CA ARG A 29 -9.15 -4.78 -6.64
C ARG A 29 -8.23 -4.14 -5.62
N VAL A 30 -8.76 -3.63 -4.51
CA VAL A 30 -7.97 -3.00 -3.45
C VAL A 30 -7.60 -4.05 -2.41
N HIS A 31 -6.30 -4.26 -2.19
CA HIS A 31 -5.81 -5.30 -1.30
C HIS A 31 -4.90 -4.75 -0.22
N HIS A 32 -5.21 -5.09 1.04
CA HIS A 32 -4.37 -4.75 2.19
C HIS A 32 -3.64 -5.98 2.75
N ILE A 33 -2.39 -5.79 3.18
CA ILE A 33 -1.61 -6.83 3.85
C ILE A 33 -1.50 -6.46 5.33
N ARG A 34 -2.20 -7.20 6.20
CA ARG A 34 -2.01 -7.09 7.63
C ARG A 34 -0.71 -7.78 8.02
N MET A 35 0.34 -7.01 8.27
CA MET A 35 1.66 -7.53 8.59
C MET A 35 1.97 -7.41 10.08
N ALA A 36 1.93 -8.53 10.80
CA ALA A 36 2.35 -8.60 12.20
C ALA A 36 3.86 -8.83 12.27
N ASN A 37 4.57 -7.94 12.98
CA ASN A 37 6.01 -8.03 13.22
C ASN A 37 6.35 -7.24 14.51
N ARG A 38 7.64 -7.11 14.83
CA ARG A 38 8.14 -6.42 16.03
C ARG A 38 7.86 -4.91 16.09
N GLU A 39 7.35 -4.30 15.02
CA GLU A 39 6.88 -2.89 15.02
C GLU A 39 5.50 -2.73 15.65
N GLU A 40 4.77 -3.84 15.87
CA GLU A 40 3.46 -3.88 16.55
C GLU A 40 2.41 -2.91 15.98
N ARG A 41 2.55 -2.51 14.70
CA ARG A 41 1.67 -1.55 14.02
C ARG A 41 0.43 -2.14 13.35
N ALA A 42 0.34 -3.46 13.26
CA ALA A 42 -0.66 -4.15 12.44
C ALA A 42 -2.10 -3.76 12.78
N GLU A 43 -2.44 -3.69 14.07
CA GLU A 43 -3.79 -3.32 14.52
C GLU A 43 -4.12 -1.85 14.21
N ALA A 44 -3.16 -0.94 14.44
CA ALA A 44 -3.35 0.48 14.19
C ALA A 44 -3.51 0.78 12.69
N GLU A 45 -2.71 0.12 11.85
CA GLU A 45 -2.77 0.22 10.39
C GLU A 45 -4.09 -0.36 9.87
N GLN A 46 -4.51 -1.53 10.35
CA GLN A 46 -5.79 -2.15 10.00
C GLN A 46 -6.97 -1.21 10.31
N ALA A 47 -7.01 -0.64 11.52
CA ALA A 47 -8.08 0.27 11.90
C ALA A 47 -8.12 1.54 11.02
N ALA A 48 -6.96 2.03 10.55
CA ALA A 48 -6.90 3.13 9.60
C ALA A 48 -7.40 2.73 8.21
N VAL A 49 -6.96 1.57 7.72
CA VAL A 49 -7.38 0.99 6.43
C VAL A 49 -8.89 0.83 6.36
N GLU A 50 -9.51 0.24 7.38
CA GLU A 50 -10.97 0.04 7.44
C GLU A 50 -11.73 1.37 7.32
N ARG A 51 -11.29 2.39 8.08
CA ARG A 51 -11.90 3.73 8.01
C ARG A 51 -11.73 4.37 6.64
N ILE A 52 -10.55 4.26 6.03
CA ILE A 52 -10.28 4.82 4.71
C ILE A 52 -11.08 4.10 3.62
N VAL A 53 -11.15 2.77 3.66
CA VAL A 53 -11.92 1.96 2.72
C VAL A 53 -13.40 2.32 2.80
N ALA A 54 -13.96 2.41 4.02
CA ALA A 54 -15.35 2.83 4.22
C ALA A 54 -15.59 4.27 3.71
N TRP A 55 -14.66 5.19 3.99
CA TRP A 55 -14.74 6.57 3.51
C TRP A 55 -14.76 6.62 1.98
N CYS A 56 -13.83 5.93 1.32
CA CYS A 56 -13.74 5.88 -0.15
C CYS A 56 -14.97 5.20 -0.77
N ALA A 57 -15.43 4.08 -0.21
CA ALA A 57 -16.59 3.35 -0.71
C ALA A 57 -17.89 4.17 -0.65
N SER A 58 -18.00 5.08 0.32
CA SER A 58 -19.16 5.97 0.47
C SER A 58 -19.18 7.17 -0.51
N ARG A 59 -18.05 7.48 -1.15
CA ARG A 59 -17.86 8.74 -1.90
C ARG A 59 -17.42 8.57 -3.34
N TYR A 60 -16.77 7.46 -3.66
CA TYR A 60 -16.28 7.16 -5.00
C TYR A 60 -16.98 5.96 -5.60
N ARG A 61 -16.61 5.65 -6.86
CA ARG A 61 -17.13 4.49 -7.58
C ARG A 61 -16.82 3.16 -6.85
N PRO A 62 -17.61 2.11 -7.10
CA PRO A 62 -17.38 0.80 -6.50
C PRO A 62 -16.00 0.22 -6.80
N PHE A 63 -15.43 -0.47 -5.81
CA PHE A 63 -14.20 -1.26 -5.92
C PHE A 63 -14.32 -2.52 -5.05
N ARG A 64 -13.56 -3.56 -5.37
CA ARG A 64 -13.55 -4.81 -4.58
C ARG A 64 -12.42 -4.76 -3.56
N TYR A 65 -12.74 -4.81 -2.28
CA TYR A 65 -11.76 -4.85 -1.20
C TYR A 65 -11.45 -6.29 -0.75
N CYS A 66 -10.21 -6.56 -0.33
CA CYS A 66 -9.81 -7.79 0.35
C CYS A 66 -8.52 -7.61 1.15
N GLU A 67 -8.20 -8.63 1.94
CA GLU A 67 -7.07 -8.63 2.85
C GLU A 67 -6.33 -9.98 2.82
N SER A 68 -5.08 -9.94 3.25
CA SER A 68 -4.28 -11.11 3.62
C SER A 68 -3.48 -10.80 4.88
N ALA A 69 -3.09 -11.81 5.65
CA ALA A 69 -2.21 -11.63 6.80
C ALA A 69 -0.85 -12.30 6.59
N LEU A 70 0.19 -11.65 7.09
CA LEU A 70 1.53 -12.23 7.23
C LEU A 70 1.99 -12.03 8.68
N ASP A 71 2.51 -13.08 9.30
CA ASP A 71 2.98 -13.06 10.68
C ASP A 71 4.48 -13.37 10.75
N PHE A 72 5.23 -12.39 11.23
CA PHE A 72 6.68 -12.41 11.40
C PHE A 72 7.09 -12.11 12.84
N ARG A 73 6.18 -12.26 13.82
CA ARG A 73 6.46 -11.94 15.23
C ARG A 73 7.58 -12.78 15.84
N GLU A 74 7.72 -14.03 15.38
CA GLU A 74 8.77 -14.95 15.81
C GLU A 74 10.14 -14.69 15.16
N LEU A 75 10.24 -13.76 14.20
CA LEU A 75 11.52 -13.41 13.60
C LEU A 75 12.23 -12.34 14.41
N GLU A 76 13.56 -12.47 14.52
CA GLU A 76 14.38 -11.48 15.22
C GLU A 76 14.43 -10.13 14.48
N ALA A 77 14.37 -10.17 13.14
CA ALA A 77 14.44 -9.00 12.27
C ALA A 77 13.07 -8.59 11.72
N ILE A 78 12.92 -7.29 11.45
CA ILE A 78 11.75 -6.76 10.73
C ILE A 78 11.86 -7.21 9.26
N PRO A 79 10.80 -7.81 8.67
CA PRO A 79 10.81 -8.24 7.28
C PRO A 79 10.98 -7.05 6.32
N ILE A 80 11.43 -7.35 5.11
CA ILE A 80 11.54 -6.35 4.05
C ILE A 80 10.16 -6.19 3.39
N ASP A 81 9.47 -5.09 3.71
CA ASP A 81 8.09 -4.81 3.29
C ASP A 81 7.84 -5.04 1.79
N TYR A 82 8.72 -4.56 0.91
CA TYR A 82 8.50 -4.67 -0.54
C TYR A 82 8.53 -6.12 -1.04
N VAL A 83 9.31 -7.01 -0.43
CA VAL A 83 9.33 -8.44 -0.80
C VAL A 83 7.99 -9.09 -0.45
N CYS A 84 7.44 -8.74 0.73
CA CYS A 84 6.14 -9.21 1.17
C CYS A 84 5.02 -8.71 0.25
N ILE A 85 5.07 -7.42 -0.12
CA ILE A 85 4.12 -6.80 -1.06
C ILE A 85 4.17 -7.51 -2.41
N ALA A 86 5.37 -7.73 -2.98
CA ALA A 86 5.53 -8.40 -4.25
C ALA A 86 4.94 -9.82 -4.24
N PHE A 87 5.28 -10.60 -3.21
CA PHE A 87 4.80 -11.96 -3.03
C PHE A 87 3.27 -12.02 -2.98
N VAL A 88 2.64 -11.20 -2.13
CA VAL A 88 1.17 -11.20 -2.01
C VAL A 88 0.51 -10.66 -3.27
N ALA A 89 1.05 -9.59 -3.86
CA ALA A 89 0.50 -9.02 -5.09
C ALA A 89 0.43 -10.05 -6.22
N CYS A 90 1.45 -10.91 -6.36
CA CYS A 90 1.43 -11.99 -7.33
C CYS A 90 0.25 -12.95 -7.09
N GLN A 91 0.00 -13.35 -5.84
CA GLN A 91 -1.09 -14.28 -5.50
C GLN A 91 -2.46 -13.66 -5.76
N VAL A 92 -2.64 -12.40 -5.36
CA VAL A 92 -3.93 -11.70 -5.53
C VAL A 92 -4.19 -11.38 -7.00
N ALA A 93 -3.16 -11.04 -7.78
CA ALA A 93 -3.30 -10.80 -9.21
C ALA A 93 -3.77 -12.07 -9.95
N ILE A 94 -3.29 -13.25 -9.54
CA ILE A 94 -3.73 -14.55 -10.09
C ILE A 94 -5.20 -14.81 -9.76
N ASP A 95 -5.63 -14.53 -8.52
CA ASP A 95 -7.02 -14.66 -8.06
C ASP A 95 -7.97 -13.62 -8.69
N THR A 96 -7.43 -12.59 -9.36
CA THR A 96 -8.22 -11.46 -9.85
C THR A 96 -8.45 -11.57 -11.36
N PRO A 97 -9.67 -11.90 -11.82
CA PRO A 97 -9.96 -12.00 -13.25
C PRO A 97 -9.67 -10.70 -14.00
N GLY A 98 -9.00 -10.83 -15.15
CA GLY A 98 -8.65 -9.69 -16.00
C GLY A 98 -7.62 -8.72 -15.38
N CYS A 99 -6.92 -9.14 -14.33
CA CYS A 99 -5.82 -8.36 -13.73
C CYS A 99 -4.61 -8.34 -14.66
N ASN A 100 -4.29 -7.16 -15.19
CA ASN A 100 -3.10 -6.94 -16.01
C ASN A 100 -2.25 -5.75 -15.50
N ARG A 101 -2.62 -5.16 -14.36
CA ARG A 101 -1.94 -4.01 -13.75
C ARG A 101 -1.89 -4.16 -12.24
N ILE A 102 -0.75 -3.82 -11.64
CA ILE A 102 -0.56 -3.76 -10.19
C ILE A 102 -0.03 -2.38 -9.83
N ALA A 103 -0.81 -1.61 -9.08
CA ALA A 103 -0.45 -0.29 -8.59
C ALA A 103 0.13 -0.37 -7.17
N VAL A 104 1.30 0.25 -6.98
CA VAL A 104 1.97 0.39 -5.68
C VAL A 104 2.34 1.85 -5.46
N ALA A 105 2.09 2.35 -4.26
CA ALA A 105 2.51 3.70 -3.89
C ALA A 105 4.00 3.69 -3.51
N ALA A 106 4.78 4.47 -4.24
CA ALA A 106 6.15 4.81 -3.94
C ALA A 106 6.41 6.22 -4.46
N LEU A 107 7.21 7.02 -3.75
CA LEU A 107 7.59 8.38 -4.16
C LEU A 107 9.08 8.42 -4.50
N ALA A 108 9.46 9.27 -5.45
CA ALA A 108 10.87 9.53 -5.77
C ALA A 108 11.66 10.04 -4.55
N GLY A 109 11.05 10.91 -3.73
CA GLY A 109 11.68 11.49 -2.54
C GLY A 109 11.84 10.54 -1.35
N ASP A 110 11.13 9.41 -1.33
CA ASP A 110 11.30 8.38 -0.27
C ASP A 110 12.54 7.49 -0.52
N THR A 111 13.21 7.69 -1.66
CA THR A 111 14.39 6.95 -2.05
C THR A 111 15.64 7.81 -1.99
N ASP A 112 16.37 7.70 -0.89
CA ASP A 112 17.78 8.14 -0.82
C ASP A 112 18.73 7.22 -1.62
N ILE A 113 18.20 6.41 -2.54
CA ILE A 113 18.95 5.57 -3.44
C ILE A 113 18.05 5.30 -4.65
N GLU A 114 18.28 5.93 -5.81
CA GLU A 114 17.63 5.52 -7.08
C GLU A 114 17.78 4.01 -7.33
N ASN A 115 18.86 3.39 -6.84
CA ASN A 115 19.05 1.95 -6.86
C ASN A 115 18.02 1.16 -6.02
N ARG A 116 17.41 1.72 -4.97
CA ARG A 116 16.40 1.01 -4.16
C ARG A 116 15.09 0.84 -4.94
N SER A 117 14.62 1.86 -5.66
CA SER A 117 13.43 1.72 -6.51
C SER A 117 13.72 0.78 -7.70
N ALA A 118 14.92 0.85 -8.28
CA ALA A 118 15.32 -0.08 -9.34
C ALA A 118 15.43 -1.54 -8.84
N ARG A 119 15.98 -1.77 -7.64
CA ARG A 119 16.03 -3.11 -7.01
C ARG A 119 14.63 -3.63 -6.70
N GLN A 120 13.75 -2.78 -6.17
CA GLN A 120 12.37 -3.14 -5.89
C GLN A 120 11.64 -3.55 -7.17
N ARG A 121 11.72 -2.74 -8.22
CA ARG A 121 11.17 -3.07 -9.55
C ARG A 121 11.67 -4.43 -10.04
N ARG A 122 12.99 -4.67 -9.98
CA ARG A 122 13.57 -5.97 -10.37
C ARG A 122 13.01 -7.14 -9.55
N VAL A 123 12.89 -7.00 -8.24
CA VAL A 123 12.31 -8.05 -7.39
C VAL A 123 10.85 -8.31 -7.78
N PHE A 124 10.09 -7.26 -8.07
CA PHE A 124 8.68 -7.36 -8.44
C PHE A 124 8.53 -8.07 -9.79
N ASP A 125 9.32 -7.66 -10.78
CA ASP A 125 9.36 -8.27 -12.12
C ASP A 125 9.76 -9.75 -12.03
N THR A 126 10.88 -10.06 -11.35
CA THR A 126 11.38 -11.44 -11.21
C THR A 126 10.41 -12.36 -10.47
N LEU A 127 9.84 -11.91 -9.35
CA LEU A 127 8.86 -12.72 -8.61
C LEU A 127 7.63 -13.00 -9.46
N TYR A 128 7.14 -12.00 -10.17
CA TYR A 128 5.96 -12.13 -11.02
C TYR A 128 6.22 -13.07 -12.20
N GLU A 129 7.34 -12.92 -12.90
CA GLU A 129 7.77 -13.82 -13.99
C GLU A 129 7.83 -15.27 -13.52
N CYS A 130 8.49 -15.52 -12.38
CA CYS A 130 8.64 -16.85 -11.80
C CYS A 130 7.29 -17.48 -11.42
N TYR A 131 6.40 -16.73 -10.77
CA TYR A 131 5.10 -17.24 -10.33
C TYR A 131 4.16 -17.52 -11.51
N ARG A 132 4.17 -16.62 -12.48
CA ARG A 132 3.25 -16.66 -13.62
C ARG A 132 3.59 -17.74 -14.63
N ALA A 133 4.87 -17.92 -14.97
CA ALA A 133 5.33 -18.97 -15.87
C ALA A 133 4.84 -20.35 -15.42
N ARG A 134 4.65 -20.54 -14.11
CA ARG A 134 4.17 -21.79 -13.51
C ARG A 134 2.64 -21.93 -13.48
N LYS A 135 1.87 -20.86 -13.64
CA LYS A 135 0.42 -20.86 -13.32
C LYS A 135 -0.52 -20.40 -14.42
N LEU A 136 -0.17 -19.45 -15.30
CA LEU A 136 -1.19 -18.68 -16.05
C LEU A 136 -0.97 -18.42 -17.57
N GLY A 137 0.02 -19.00 -18.26
CA GLY A 137 0.17 -18.76 -19.73
C GLY A 137 0.65 -17.34 -20.06
N GLU A 138 0.10 -16.57 -21.03
CA GLU A 138 0.44 -15.15 -21.38
C GLU A 138 -0.79 -14.21 -21.43
N PRO A 139 -0.96 -13.29 -20.45
CA PRO A 139 -0.65 -11.84 -20.63
C PRO A 139 0.30 -11.20 -19.60
N ARG A 140 1.09 -10.18 -20.00
CA ARG A 140 2.03 -9.44 -19.12
C ARG A 140 1.28 -8.50 -18.16
N VAL A 141 1.64 -8.50 -16.87
CA VAL A 141 1.20 -7.47 -15.91
C VAL A 141 2.15 -6.29 -15.92
N GLU A 142 1.57 -5.10 -15.86
CA GLU A 142 2.28 -3.83 -15.73
C GLU A 142 2.29 -3.36 -14.27
N TRP A 143 3.48 -3.07 -13.73
CA TRP A 143 3.62 -2.42 -12.42
C TRP A 143 3.48 -0.90 -12.56
N LEU A 144 2.48 -0.33 -11.91
CA LEU A 144 2.17 1.09 -11.93
C LEU A 144 2.64 1.78 -10.64
N TYR A 145 3.11 3.02 -10.79
CA TYR A 145 3.53 3.88 -9.68
C TYR A 145 2.84 5.25 -9.81
N PRO A 146 1.51 5.34 -9.61
CA PRO A 146 0.70 6.49 -10.05
C PRO A 146 1.05 7.83 -9.38
N VAL A 147 1.73 7.78 -8.23
CA VAL A 147 2.10 8.94 -7.42
C VAL A 147 3.62 9.18 -7.36
N TYR A 148 4.41 8.48 -8.18
CA TYR A 148 5.89 8.48 -8.07
C TYR A 148 6.55 9.85 -8.11
N GLN A 149 6.04 10.73 -8.96
CA GLN A 149 6.60 12.07 -9.17
C GLN A 149 6.08 13.11 -8.17
N ALA A 150 5.13 12.75 -7.30
CA ALA A 150 4.55 13.67 -6.35
C ALA A 150 5.37 13.71 -5.05
N SER A 151 5.41 14.88 -4.44
CA SER A 151 5.85 15.09 -3.06
C SER A 151 4.73 14.73 -2.07
N LYS A 152 5.10 14.47 -0.81
CA LYS A 152 4.12 14.21 0.26
C LYS A 152 3.15 15.36 0.49
N ARG A 153 3.62 16.61 0.34
CA ARG A 153 2.78 17.81 0.47
C ARG A 153 1.74 17.87 -0.64
N GLU A 154 2.14 17.68 -1.90
CA GLU A 154 1.20 17.64 -3.02
C GLU A 154 0.15 16.53 -2.86
N LEU A 155 0.54 15.36 -2.33
CA LEU A 155 -0.41 14.29 -2.05
C LEU A 155 -1.39 14.66 -0.94
N ALA A 156 -0.93 15.28 0.14
CA ALA A 156 -1.80 15.78 1.21
C ALA A 156 -2.78 16.84 0.70
N ASP A 157 -2.29 17.81 -0.09
CA ASP A 157 -3.08 18.91 -0.65
C ASP A 157 -4.12 18.40 -1.68
N SER A 158 -3.85 17.28 -2.34
CA SER A 158 -4.78 16.64 -3.30
C SER A 158 -5.94 15.89 -2.65
N LEU A 159 -5.87 15.66 -1.33
CA LEU A 159 -6.84 14.87 -0.59
C LEU A 159 -7.70 15.74 0.33
N PRO A 160 -8.98 15.39 0.56
CA PRO A 160 -9.78 15.98 1.62
C PRO A 160 -9.09 15.83 2.98
N SER A 161 -9.11 16.88 3.79
CA SER A 161 -8.39 16.93 5.08
C SER A 161 -8.87 15.87 6.07
N ASP A 162 -10.16 15.53 6.04
CA ASP A 162 -10.74 14.46 6.84
C ASP A 162 -10.18 13.10 6.42
N LEU A 163 -9.99 12.85 5.13
CA LEU A 163 -9.34 11.63 4.63
C LEU A 163 -7.84 11.59 4.99
N VAL A 164 -7.13 12.71 4.86
CA VAL A 164 -5.71 12.81 5.28
C VAL A 164 -5.56 12.44 6.76
N ALA A 165 -6.48 12.90 7.62
CA ALA A 165 -6.48 12.60 9.04
C ALA A 165 -6.69 11.11 9.37
N LEU A 166 -7.33 10.35 8.48
CA LEU A 166 -7.52 8.91 8.66
C LEU A 166 -6.26 8.08 8.40
N THR A 167 -5.31 8.61 7.62
CA THR A 167 -4.12 7.87 7.18
C THR A 167 -3.14 7.58 8.31
N TRP A 168 -2.48 6.41 8.23
CA TRP A 168 -1.56 5.94 9.26
C TRP A 168 -0.14 5.75 8.71
N SER A 169 0.85 6.30 9.40
CA SER A 169 2.26 6.15 9.04
C SER A 169 3.16 5.75 10.22
N CYS A 170 2.65 5.77 11.45
CA CYS A 170 3.46 5.53 12.63
C CYS A 170 4.01 4.10 12.66
N ARG A 171 5.32 3.97 12.87
CA ARG A 171 6.02 2.67 12.93
C ARG A 171 6.08 2.05 14.32
N ARG A 172 5.70 2.79 15.36
CA ARG A 172 5.77 2.35 16.77
C ARG A 172 4.60 2.96 17.51
N PRO A 173 3.35 2.49 17.31
CA PRO A 173 2.20 3.02 18.02
C PRO A 173 2.40 2.95 19.54
N VAL A 174 1.86 3.94 20.25
CA VAL A 174 1.67 3.87 21.70
C VAL A 174 0.23 3.43 21.96
N ARG A 175 0.04 2.41 22.80
CA ARG A 175 -1.29 1.96 23.22
C ARG A 175 -1.70 2.73 24.47
N GLU A 176 -2.77 3.52 24.38
CA GLU A 176 -3.38 4.24 25.51
C GLU A 176 -4.88 3.96 25.53
N ALA A 177 -5.42 3.53 26.67
CA ALA A 177 -6.85 3.26 26.86
C ALA A 177 -7.47 2.36 25.77
N GLY A 178 -6.74 1.34 25.32
CA GLY A 178 -7.19 0.42 24.27
C GLY A 178 -7.16 1.00 22.85
N GLN A 179 -6.65 2.21 22.66
CA GLN A 179 -6.51 2.85 21.36
C GLN A 179 -5.03 3.04 20.99
N SER A 180 -4.72 2.88 19.71
CA SER A 180 -3.38 3.16 19.20
C SER A 180 -3.25 4.64 18.82
N ARG A 181 -2.21 5.29 19.35
CA ARG A 181 -1.83 6.66 18.99
C ARG A 181 -0.46 6.66 18.32
N ALA A 182 -0.26 7.60 17.40
CA ALA A 182 1.04 7.78 16.76
C ALA A 182 2.06 8.25 17.81
N CYS A 183 3.27 7.68 17.82
CA CYS A 183 4.29 8.04 18.84
C CYS A 183 4.90 9.43 18.68
N GLY A 184 4.67 10.14 17.58
CA GLY A 184 5.22 11.47 17.32
C GLY A 184 6.72 11.50 17.01
N VAL A 185 7.50 10.49 17.40
CA VAL A 185 8.98 10.54 17.37
C VAL A 185 9.65 9.69 16.29
N CYS A 186 8.94 8.72 15.69
CA CYS A 186 9.54 7.90 14.63
C CYS A 186 9.73 8.69 13.33
N LYS A 187 10.68 8.28 12.46
CA LYS A 187 10.93 8.93 11.15
C LYS A 187 9.65 9.22 10.36
N ALA A 188 8.70 8.28 10.36
CA ALA A 188 7.45 8.44 9.63
C ALA A 188 6.47 9.44 10.28
N CYS A 189 6.51 9.60 11.61
CA CYS A 189 5.75 10.64 12.31
C CYS A 189 6.37 12.02 12.06
N LEU A 190 7.70 12.13 12.10
CA LEU A 190 8.40 13.39 11.83
C LEU A 190 8.17 13.86 10.38
N ALA A 191 8.24 12.93 9.42
CA ALA A 191 7.91 13.22 8.02
C ALA A 191 6.45 13.67 7.84
N ARG A 192 5.52 13.12 8.65
CA ARG A 192 4.10 13.51 8.65
C ARG A 192 3.86 14.86 9.33
N ALA A 193 4.70 15.30 10.27
CA ALA A 193 4.54 16.62 10.89
C ALA A 193 4.91 17.78 9.94
N GLY A 194 5.66 17.48 8.87
CA GLY A 194 6.11 18.46 7.88
C GLY A 194 5.17 18.63 6.67
N ILE A 195 4.01 17.99 6.66
CA ILE A 195 2.92 18.19 5.68
C ILE A 195 1.84 19.06 6.31
#